data_AF-A0A846G5I4-F1
#
_entry.id   AF-A0A846G5I4-F1
#
_cell.length_a   1.000
_cell.length_b   1.000
_cell.length_c   1.000
_cell.angle_alpha   90.00
_cell.angle_beta   90.00
_cell.angle_gamma   90.00
#
_symmetry.space_group_name_H-M   'P 1'
#
loop_
_entity.id
_entity.type
_entity.pdbx_description
1 polymer ?
#
loop_
_entity_poly.entity_id
_entity_poly.type
_entity_poly.pdbx_seq_one_letter_code
_entity_poly.pdbx_strand_id
1 'polypeptide(L)'
;MHNQTDVVANSLSWNLLPAPLPVRRKVERNHGEKLEQILKQINYGNRMEIPLTMERGYKQFNLAGNEVYLYAVTWLISEVEKEWSLLLILSSAESEKLSPGMKLRISDRTGILIEKEQHPNKENTYPYARLTGNLDEEFVVTIVAPNNQEKTSVVFKSNQI
;
A
#
# COMPACT_ATOMS: atom_id res chain seq x y z
N MET A 1 -30.51 -10.00 -5.03
CA MET A 1 -29.27 -9.44 -5.60
C MET A 1 -29.19 -7.98 -5.22
N HIS A 2 -28.56 -7.63 -4.09
CA HIS A 2 -28.15 -6.25 -3.76
C HIS A 2 -27.03 -6.34 -2.72
N ASN A 3 -25.78 -6.47 -3.15
CA ASN A 3 -24.65 -6.15 -2.26
C ASN A 3 -24.49 -4.63 -2.31
N GLN A 4 -25.23 -3.97 -1.43
CA GLN A 4 -24.98 -2.57 -1.10
C GLN A 4 -23.62 -2.56 -0.39
N THR A 5 -22.62 -2.05 -1.08
CA THR A 5 -21.31 -1.77 -0.51
C THR A 5 -21.49 -0.73 0.58
N ASP A 6 -21.56 -1.20 1.82
CA ASP A 6 -21.24 -0.44 3.02
C ASP A 6 -19.80 0.06 2.91
N VAL A 7 -19.58 1.12 2.11
CA VAL A 7 -18.36 1.92 2.16
C VAL A 7 -18.48 2.79 3.40
N VAL A 8 -18.36 2.15 4.56
CA VAL A 8 -18.06 2.84 5.81
C VAL A 8 -16.65 3.39 5.64
N ALA A 9 -16.57 4.65 5.20
CA ALA A 9 -15.36 5.44 5.20
C ALA A 9 -14.89 5.60 6.65
N ASN A 10 -14.09 4.64 7.10
CA ASN A 10 -13.45 4.71 8.41
C ASN A 10 -12.34 5.76 8.31
N SER A 11 -12.56 6.88 9.00
CA SER A 11 -11.64 7.99 9.11
C SER A 11 -10.21 7.54 9.41
N LEU A 12 -9.28 8.15 8.69
CA LEU A 12 -7.83 7.95 8.65
C LEU A 12 -7.22 7.45 9.98
N SER A 13 -6.71 6.22 9.99
CA SER A 13 -5.86 5.65 11.06
C SER A 13 -4.56 5.11 10.47
N TRP A 14 -3.98 5.83 9.51
CA TRP A 14 -2.65 5.52 8.97
C TRP A 14 -1.59 6.00 9.94
N ASN A 15 -0.58 5.17 10.17
CA ASN A 15 0.60 5.57 10.92
C ASN A 15 1.57 6.23 9.93
N LEU A 16 1.71 7.55 10.04
CA LEU A 16 2.61 8.34 9.18
C LEU A 16 4.05 7.96 9.45
N LEU A 17 4.84 7.83 8.37
CA LEU A 17 6.26 7.57 8.45
C LEU A 17 7.02 8.86 8.12
N PRO A 18 7.50 9.63 9.11
CA PRO A 18 8.18 10.89 8.82
C PRO A 18 9.45 10.67 7.98
N ALA A 19 9.94 11.69 7.26
CA ALA A 19 11.22 11.67 6.53
C ALA A 19 12.42 11.45 7.48
N PRO A 20 13.44 10.63 7.14
CA PRO A 20 14.42 10.05 8.08
C PRO A 20 15.03 11.11 9.02
N LEU A 21 14.78 10.99 10.33
CA LEU A 21 15.32 11.88 11.38
C LEU A 21 15.79 11.03 12.58
N PRO A 22 16.83 11.46 13.32
CA PRO A 22 17.55 10.61 14.28
C PRO A 22 16.78 10.28 15.58
N VAL A 23 15.74 11.03 15.93
CA VAL A 23 15.00 10.86 17.21
C VAL A 23 13.62 10.28 16.90
N ARG A 24 13.45 8.95 17.02
CA ARG A 24 12.17 8.27 16.72
C ARG A 24 11.81 7.19 17.71
N ARG A 25 10.51 6.89 17.77
CA ARG A 25 9.99 5.67 18.41
C ARG A 25 10.52 4.45 17.65
N LYS A 26 10.95 3.41 18.40
CA LYS A 26 11.59 2.20 17.86
C LYS A 26 10.75 1.51 16.76
N VAL A 27 9.42 1.51 16.89
CA VAL A 27 8.48 0.87 15.95
C VAL A 27 8.41 1.60 14.61
N GLU A 28 8.25 2.93 14.63
CA GLU A 28 8.24 3.77 13.42
C GLU A 28 9.59 3.71 12.67
N ARG A 29 10.68 3.62 13.43
CA ARG A 29 12.02 3.42 12.87
C ARG A 29 12.11 2.09 12.12
N ASN A 30 11.66 0.99 12.73
CA ASN A 30 11.69 -0.33 12.10
C ASN A 30 10.83 -0.40 10.82
N HIS A 31 9.62 0.15 10.84
CA HIS A 31 8.76 0.19 9.65
C HIS A 31 9.30 1.12 8.56
N GLY A 32 9.86 2.26 8.94
CA GLY A 32 10.57 3.15 8.02
C GLY A 32 11.77 2.44 7.37
N GLU A 33 12.62 1.80 8.16
CA GLU A 33 13.79 1.04 7.66
C GLU A 33 13.37 -0.13 6.75
N LYS A 34 12.32 -0.88 7.12
CA LYS A 34 11.76 -1.96 6.29
C LYS A 34 11.21 -1.42 4.97
N LEU A 35 10.45 -0.32 5.00
CA LEU A 35 9.93 0.32 3.79
C LEU A 35 11.07 0.77 2.87
N GLU A 36 12.10 1.42 3.41
CA GLU A 36 13.29 1.83 2.64
C GLU A 36 14.00 0.63 1.98
N GLN A 37 14.11 -0.50 2.68
CA GLN A 37 14.66 -1.74 2.10
C GLN A 37 13.80 -2.25 0.94
N ILE A 38 12.47 -2.26 1.10
CA ILE A 38 11.56 -2.69 0.04
C ILE A 38 11.63 -1.74 -1.17
N LEU A 39 11.62 -0.43 -0.94
CA LEU A 39 11.72 0.57 -2.01
C LEU A 39 13.02 0.44 -2.81
N LYS A 40 14.15 0.17 -2.13
CA LYS A 40 15.42 -0.11 -2.79
C LYS A 40 15.35 -1.35 -3.69
N GLN A 41 14.70 -2.42 -3.23
CA GLN A 41 14.49 -3.64 -4.05
C GLN A 41 13.60 -3.36 -5.26
N ILE A 42 12.51 -2.62 -5.08
CA ILE A 42 11.59 -2.24 -6.17
C ILE A 42 12.29 -1.34 -7.20
N ASN A 43 13.05 -0.34 -6.75
CA ASN A 43 13.76 0.59 -7.64
C ASN A 43 14.86 -0.11 -8.44
N TYR A 44 15.65 -0.96 -7.79
CA TYR A 44 16.73 -1.70 -8.44
C TYR A 44 16.20 -2.65 -9.53
N GLY A 45 15.05 -3.28 -9.30
CA GLY A 45 14.45 -4.23 -10.23
C GLY A 45 13.66 -3.60 -11.39
N ASN A 46 13.06 -2.42 -11.21
CA ASN A 46 12.06 -1.88 -12.16
C ASN A 46 12.38 -0.51 -12.76
N ARG A 47 13.54 0.09 -12.44
CA ARG A 47 13.89 1.47 -12.84
C ARG A 47 12.80 2.49 -12.47
N MET A 48 12.18 2.31 -11.31
CA MET A 48 11.17 3.25 -10.81
C MET A 48 11.86 4.45 -10.16
N GLU A 49 11.66 5.64 -10.72
CA GLU A 49 12.14 6.89 -10.10
C GLU A 49 11.12 7.35 -9.06
N ILE A 50 11.38 7.01 -7.79
CA ILE A 50 10.60 7.50 -6.65
C ILE A 50 11.32 8.76 -6.12
N PRO A 51 10.66 9.92 -6.06
CA PRO A 51 11.29 11.16 -5.61
C PRO A 51 11.58 11.12 -4.11
N LEU A 52 12.53 11.97 -3.68
CA LEU A 52 12.86 12.14 -2.27
C LEU A 52 11.73 12.83 -1.48
N THR A 53 10.92 13.65 -2.15
CA THR A 53 9.73 14.30 -1.60
C THR A 53 8.52 13.40 -1.81
N MET A 54 8.31 12.50 -0.86
CA MET A 54 7.18 11.57 -0.83
C MET A 54 6.52 11.57 0.54
N GLU A 55 5.20 11.48 0.56
CA GLU A 55 4.42 11.13 1.73
C GLU A 55 4.36 9.62 1.86
N ARG A 56 4.36 9.14 3.10
CA ARG A 56 4.38 7.70 3.35
C ARG A 56 3.71 7.37 4.67
N GLY A 57 3.02 6.24 4.66
CA GLY A 57 2.36 5.71 5.83
C GLY A 57 2.27 4.21 5.78
N TYR A 58 1.92 3.61 6.90
CA TYR A 58 1.53 2.20 6.94
C TYR A 58 0.25 2.00 7.73
N LYS A 59 -0.44 0.92 7.42
CA LYS A 59 -1.57 0.43 8.18
C LYS A 59 -1.44 -1.06 8.40
N GLN A 60 -1.65 -1.47 9.64
CA GLN A 60 -1.62 -2.85 10.06
C GLN A 60 -3.03 -3.44 9.99
N PHE A 61 -3.13 -4.68 9.56
CA PHE A 61 -4.37 -5.46 9.53
C PHE A 61 -4.13 -6.84 10.12
N ASN A 62 -5.14 -7.37 10.79
CA ASN A 62 -5.25 -8.81 11.00
C ASN A 62 -6.24 -9.35 9.95
N LEU A 63 -5.78 -10.31 9.14
CA LEU A 63 -6.60 -10.95 8.11
C LEU A 63 -6.33 -12.45 8.08
N ALA A 64 -7.39 -13.25 8.23
CA ALA A 64 -7.29 -14.71 8.34
C ALA A 64 -6.27 -15.17 9.41
N GLY A 65 -6.15 -14.44 10.52
CA GLY A 65 -5.19 -14.72 11.59
C GLY A 65 -3.75 -14.26 11.31
N ASN A 66 -3.46 -13.72 10.12
CA ASN A 66 -2.15 -13.20 9.76
C ASN A 66 -2.09 -11.71 9.99
N GLU A 67 -1.00 -11.24 10.59
CA GLU A 67 -0.71 -9.83 10.73
C GLU A 67 0.01 -9.31 9.48
N VAL A 68 -0.64 -8.40 8.76
CA VAL A 68 -0.16 -7.84 7.50
C VAL A 68 -0.08 -6.32 7.58
N TYR A 69 0.91 -5.77 6.89
CA TYR A 69 1.19 -4.35 6.80
C TYR A 69 1.01 -3.91 5.36
N LEU A 70 0.15 -2.91 5.16
CA LEU A 70 0.04 -2.19 3.91
C LEU A 70 0.84 -0.90 4.05
N TYR A 71 1.88 -0.75 3.26
CA TYR A 71 2.58 0.53 3.13
C TYR A 71 2.00 1.28 1.93
N ALA A 72 1.86 2.59 2.10
CA ALA A 72 1.47 3.50 1.06
C ALA A 72 2.54 4.59 0.94
N VAL A 73 2.91 4.89 -0.30
CA VAL A 73 3.84 5.95 -0.65
C VAL A 73 3.21 6.78 -1.75
N THR A 74 3.13 8.08 -1.54
CA THR A 74 2.52 9.04 -2.47
C THR A 74 3.46 10.17 -2.78
N TRP A 75 3.40 10.63 -4.02
CA TRP A 75 4.12 11.82 -4.45
C TRP A 75 3.39 12.46 -5.62
N LEU A 76 3.56 13.77 -5.73
CA LEU A 76 3.07 14.52 -6.86
C LEU A 76 3.97 14.30 -8.08
N ILE A 77 3.37 14.03 -9.24
CA ILE A 77 4.08 13.93 -10.52
C ILE A 77 4.10 15.30 -11.20
N SER A 78 2.94 15.98 -11.22
CA SER A 78 2.78 17.29 -11.86
C SER A 78 1.74 18.12 -11.14
N GLU A 79 2.12 19.32 -10.68
CA GLU A 79 1.18 20.32 -10.15
C GLU A 79 0.25 20.86 -11.24
N VAL A 80 0.79 21.02 -12.46
CA VAL A 80 0.08 21.63 -13.60
C VAL A 80 -1.00 20.67 -14.11
N GLU A 81 -0.63 19.42 -14.35
CA GLU A 81 -1.54 18.38 -14.81
C GLU A 81 -2.37 17.77 -13.67
N LYS A 82 -2.09 18.17 -12.42
CA LYS A 82 -2.76 17.65 -11.21
C LYS A 82 -2.65 16.13 -11.10
N GLU A 83 -1.46 15.61 -11.40
CA GLU A 83 -1.18 14.18 -11.38
C GLU A 83 -0.35 13.79 -10.16
N TRP A 84 -0.70 12.67 -9.54
CA TRP A 84 0.01 12.08 -8.42
C TRP A 84 0.18 10.58 -8.64
N SER A 85 1.14 10.01 -7.92
CA SER A 85 1.43 8.58 -7.93
C SER A 85 1.13 7.98 -6.56
N LEU A 86 0.55 6.78 -6.58
CA LEU A 86 0.36 5.94 -5.40
C LEU A 86 1.13 4.63 -5.62
N LEU A 87 2.04 4.32 -4.69
CA LEU A 87 2.68 3.02 -4.58
C LEU A 87 2.19 2.34 -3.31
N LEU A 88 1.63 1.15 -3.49
CA LEU A 88 1.13 0.30 -2.40
C LEU A 88 1.94 -0.98 -2.35
N ILE A 89 2.30 -1.39 -1.14
CA ILE A 89 3.15 -2.54 -0.89
C ILE A 89 2.54 -3.34 0.25
N LEU A 90 2.25 -4.62 -0.03
CA LEU A 90 1.77 -5.55 0.98
C LEU A 90 2.95 -6.33 1.59
N SER A 91 3.01 -6.37 2.91
CA SER A 91 4.07 -7.03 3.67
C SER A 91 3.49 -7.77 4.87
N SER A 92 4.25 -8.70 5.43
CA SER A 92 3.96 -9.40 6.68
C SER A 92 4.54 -8.67 7.90
N ALA A 93 3.99 -8.93 9.08
CA ALA A 93 4.47 -8.44 10.37
C ALA A 93 5.82 -9.01 10.76
N GLU A 94 5.87 -10.33 10.77
CA GLU A 94 7.06 -11.07 11.10
C GLU A 94 8.04 -10.89 9.94
N SER A 95 9.34 -10.96 10.23
CA SER A 95 10.42 -10.90 9.23
C SER A 95 10.33 -12.00 8.16
N GLU A 96 9.29 -12.83 8.23
CA GLU A 96 9.02 -13.97 7.36
C GLU A 96 7.96 -13.66 6.31
N LYS A 97 8.15 -14.33 5.18
CA LYS A 97 7.44 -14.25 3.90
C LYS A 97 5.93 -14.01 4.06
N LEU A 98 5.37 -13.14 3.20
CA LEU A 98 3.93 -13.02 3.05
C LEU A 98 3.37 -14.36 2.54
N SER A 99 2.25 -14.82 3.12
CA SER A 99 1.65 -16.10 2.74
C SER A 99 1.29 -16.13 1.24
N PRO A 100 1.65 -17.20 0.50
CA PRO A 100 1.24 -17.34 -0.89
C PRO A 100 -0.28 -17.24 -1.05
N GLY A 101 -0.72 -16.62 -2.14
CA GLY A 101 -2.14 -16.38 -2.44
C GLY A 101 -2.72 -15.11 -1.80
N MET A 102 -1.96 -14.41 -0.95
CA MET A 102 -2.35 -13.05 -0.52
C MET A 102 -2.36 -12.10 -1.72
N LYS A 103 -3.41 -11.29 -1.85
CA LYS A 103 -3.56 -10.34 -2.95
C LYS A 103 -3.72 -8.91 -2.48
N LEU A 104 -3.11 -8.01 -3.23
CA LEU A 104 -3.34 -6.58 -3.18
C LEU A 104 -4.23 -6.22 -4.38
N ARG A 105 -5.45 -5.74 -4.11
CA ARG A 105 -6.40 -5.30 -5.12
C ARG A 105 -6.66 -3.80 -4.99
N ILE A 106 -6.64 -3.11 -6.11
CA ILE A 106 -6.93 -1.68 -6.24
C ILE A 106 -8.09 -1.54 -7.20
N SER A 107 -9.11 -0.81 -6.79
CA SER A 107 -10.32 -0.57 -7.54
C SER A 107 -10.73 0.89 -7.49
N ASP A 108 -11.52 1.32 -8.45
CA ASP A 108 -12.20 2.60 -8.46
C ASP A 108 -13.72 2.37 -8.64
N ARG A 109 -14.45 3.44 -9.01
CA ARG A 109 -15.88 3.36 -9.31
C ARG A 109 -16.22 2.51 -10.55
N THR A 110 -15.26 2.24 -11.43
CA THR A 110 -15.44 1.49 -12.67
C THR A 110 -15.17 -0.01 -12.48
N GLY A 111 -14.36 -0.38 -11.50
CA GLY A 111 -14.08 -1.76 -11.16
C GLY A 111 -12.66 -1.97 -10.64
N ILE A 112 -12.14 -3.17 -10.84
CA ILE A 112 -10.77 -3.53 -10.45
C ILE A 112 -9.79 -2.96 -11.48
N LEU A 113 -8.87 -2.11 -11.03
CA LEU A 113 -7.81 -1.55 -11.85
C LEU A 113 -6.57 -2.44 -11.83
N ILE A 114 -6.18 -2.92 -10.64
CA ILE A 114 -4.97 -3.73 -10.44
C ILE A 114 -5.24 -4.82 -9.41
N GLU A 115 -4.78 -6.04 -9.69
CA GLU A 115 -4.67 -7.11 -8.70
C GLU A 115 -3.26 -7.72 -8.77
N LYS A 116 -2.59 -7.84 -7.62
CA LYS A 116 -1.24 -8.40 -7.48
C LYS A 116 -1.25 -9.47 -6.41
N GLU A 117 -0.83 -10.67 -6.77
CA GLU A 117 -0.82 -11.84 -5.89
C GLU A 117 0.59 -12.22 -5.46
N GLN A 118 0.74 -12.65 -4.21
CA GLN A 118 1.94 -13.29 -3.71
C GLN A 118 2.05 -14.71 -4.28
N HIS A 119 3.03 -14.92 -5.15
CA HIS A 119 3.28 -16.24 -5.71
C HIS A 119 4.26 -17.05 -4.85
N PRO A 120 4.08 -18.39 -4.74
CA PRO A 120 4.98 -19.27 -3.98
C PRO A 120 6.44 -19.21 -4.46
N ASN A 121 6.64 -19.09 -5.77
CA ASN A 121 7.97 -19.14 -6.41
C ASN A 121 8.70 -17.79 -6.43
N LYS A 122 8.09 -16.73 -5.89
CA LYS A 122 8.67 -15.38 -5.82
C LYS A 122 9.01 -15.05 -4.37
N GLU A 123 9.83 -15.90 -3.78
CA GLU A 123 10.36 -15.67 -2.44
C GLU A 123 11.05 -14.30 -2.38
N ASN A 124 10.76 -13.52 -1.34
CA ASN A 124 11.24 -12.15 -1.13
C ASN A 124 10.71 -11.07 -2.10
N THR A 125 9.74 -11.39 -2.95
CA THR A 125 9.03 -10.34 -3.72
C THR A 125 7.74 -9.98 -3.00
N TYR A 126 7.56 -8.71 -2.68
CA TYR A 126 6.33 -8.18 -2.11
C TYR A 126 5.30 -7.94 -3.22
N PRO A 127 3.99 -8.21 -3.03
CA PRO A 127 2.97 -7.73 -3.94
C PRO A 127 2.92 -6.22 -3.81
N TYR A 128 3.32 -5.52 -4.87
CA TYR A 128 3.22 -4.07 -4.94
C TYR A 128 2.53 -3.65 -6.22
N ALA A 129 1.84 -2.52 -6.15
CA ALA A 129 1.17 -1.91 -7.29
C ALA A 129 1.43 -0.41 -7.25
N ARG A 130 1.78 0.13 -8.42
CA ARG A 130 1.85 1.57 -8.66
C ARG A 130 0.72 1.96 -9.60
N LEU A 131 0.09 3.07 -9.31
CA LEU A 131 -0.84 3.74 -10.20
C LEU A 131 -0.53 5.24 -10.22
N THR A 132 -0.94 5.88 -11.31
CA THR A 132 -0.98 7.33 -11.46
C THR A 132 -2.43 7.73 -11.57
N GLY A 133 -2.80 8.79 -10.88
CA GLY A 133 -4.16 9.33 -10.93
C GLY A 133 -4.15 10.85 -10.86
N ASN A 134 -5.32 11.42 -11.10
CA ASN A 134 -5.58 12.85 -10.96
C ASN A 134 -5.94 13.19 -9.50
N LEU A 135 -5.79 14.46 -9.09
CA LEU A 135 -6.09 14.90 -7.72
C LEU A 135 -7.55 14.65 -7.29
N ASP A 136 -8.48 14.51 -8.24
CA ASP A 136 -9.91 14.23 -8.00
C ASP A 136 -10.26 12.73 -8.01
N GLU A 137 -9.30 11.86 -8.31
CA GLU A 137 -9.52 10.41 -8.33
C GLU A 137 -9.42 9.76 -6.95
N GLU A 138 -10.23 8.73 -6.77
CA GLU A 138 -10.34 7.97 -5.54
C GLU A 138 -10.07 6.49 -5.81
N PHE A 139 -9.17 5.90 -5.02
CA PHE A 139 -8.81 4.49 -5.17
C PHE A 139 -9.12 3.71 -3.90
N VAL A 140 -9.89 2.62 -4.04
CA VAL A 140 -10.18 1.69 -2.96
C VAL A 140 -9.14 0.58 -2.96
N VAL A 141 -8.55 0.31 -1.80
CA VAL A 141 -7.57 -0.77 -1.65
C VAL A 141 -8.12 -1.88 -0.78
N THR A 142 -8.07 -3.08 -1.33
CA THR A 142 -8.54 -4.31 -0.69
C THR A 142 -7.41 -5.32 -0.60
N ILE A 143 -7.21 -5.89 0.59
CA ILE A 143 -6.31 -7.01 0.81
C ILE A 143 -7.16 -8.28 0.82
N VAL A 144 -6.80 -9.27 0.00
CA VAL A 144 -7.53 -10.54 -0.12
C VAL A 144 -6.63 -11.66 0.39
N ALA A 145 -7.11 -12.45 1.34
CA ALA A 145 -6.42 -13.63 1.83
C ALA A 145 -6.65 -14.85 0.93
N PRO A 146 -5.81 -15.89 1.01
CA PRO A 146 -5.96 -17.10 0.20
C PRO A 146 -7.30 -17.83 0.36
N ASN A 147 -7.96 -17.64 1.50
CA ASN A 147 -9.30 -18.16 1.79
C ASN A 147 -10.44 -17.24 1.31
N ASN A 148 -10.13 -16.25 0.46
CA ASN A 148 -11.03 -15.21 -0.04
C ASN A 148 -11.65 -14.30 1.04
N GLN A 149 -11.11 -14.28 2.27
CA GLN A 149 -11.45 -13.21 3.20
C GLN A 149 -10.83 -11.90 2.73
N GLU A 150 -11.62 -10.83 2.71
CA GLU A 150 -11.18 -9.53 2.23
C GLU A 150 -11.19 -8.50 3.36
N LYS A 151 -10.20 -7.60 3.35
CA LYS A 151 -10.17 -6.42 4.21
C LYS A 151 -9.94 -5.19 3.35
N THR A 152 -10.92 -4.31 3.32
CA THR A 152 -10.77 -3.01 2.69
C THR A 152 -10.02 -2.09 3.63
N SER A 153 -8.91 -1.52 3.15
CA SER A 153 -8.01 -0.68 3.92
C SER A 153 -8.60 0.71 4.15
N VAL A 154 -8.90 1.43 3.06
CA VAL A 154 -9.53 2.77 2.94
C VAL A 154 -9.69 3.14 1.45
N VAL A 155 -10.32 4.29 1.20
CA VAL A 155 -10.21 5.10 -0.02
C VAL A 155 -8.94 5.97 0.06
N PHE A 156 -8.14 6.01 -1.00
CA PHE A 156 -7.00 6.91 -1.16
C PHE A 156 -7.38 8.08 -2.06
N LYS A 157 -6.93 9.27 -1.67
CA LYS A 157 -7.01 10.52 -2.43
C LYS A 157 -5.66 11.22 -2.36
N SER A 158 -5.38 12.11 -3.30
CA SER A 158 -4.07 12.76 -3.46
C SER A 158 -3.54 13.53 -2.24
N ASN A 159 -4.41 13.89 -1.28
CA ASN A 159 -4.07 14.72 -0.11
C ASN A 159 -4.36 14.03 1.23
N GLN A 160 -4.42 12.69 1.26
CA GLN A 160 -4.93 11.95 2.42
C GLN A 160 -3.92 10.97 3.05
N ILE A 161 -2.62 11.05 2.74
CA ILE A 161 -1.61 10.28 3.47
C ILE A 161 -0.98 11.14 4.55
#